data_AF-A0A954N448-F1
#
_entry.id   AF-A0A954N448-F1
#
_cell.length_a   1.000
_cell.length_b   1.000
_cell.length_c   1.000
_cell.angle_alpha   90.00
_cell.angle_beta   90.00
_cell.angle_gamma   90.00
#
_symmetry.space_group_name_H-M   'P 1'
#
loop_
_entity.id
_entity.type
_entity.pdbx_description
1 polymer ?
#
loop_
_entity_poly.entity_id
_entity_poly.type
_entity_poly.pdbx_seq_one_letter_code
_entity_poly.pdbx_strand_id
1 'polypeptide(L)'
;MDSKELIVTALNQSYGLVMPLLEDLKTAPLVAPTSDGGNHAHWVLGHLTVSDGQFLSMMRGTPNPFKEFGPLFGGGSTPEPQGNGYPAYDELLAKLAELRGETMKWIESLSESDLDQPSRDVPPGFEAFFGTWRQCLLMQAMHWMNHRGQLTDCRRAAGRERMMA
;
A
#
# COMPACT_ATOMS: atom_id res chain seq x y z
N MET A 1 -24.24 2.08 -11.19
CA MET A 1 -23.05 2.26 -10.35
C MET A 1 -21.93 2.54 -11.30
N ASP A 2 -21.32 3.69 -11.15
CA ASP A 2 -20.19 4.07 -11.99
C ASP A 2 -18.93 3.35 -11.54
N SER A 3 -17.95 3.14 -12.42
CA SER A 3 -16.77 2.38 -12.00
C SER A 3 -15.85 3.20 -11.08
N LYS A 4 -15.91 4.53 -11.10
CA LYS A 4 -15.37 5.39 -10.03
C LYS A 4 -15.92 5.04 -8.66
N GLU A 5 -17.24 4.84 -8.53
CA GLU A 5 -17.86 4.50 -7.24
C GLU A 5 -17.36 3.15 -6.72
N LEU A 6 -17.19 2.17 -7.62
CA LEU A 6 -16.61 0.87 -7.29
C LEU A 6 -15.15 0.98 -6.85
N ILE A 7 -14.34 1.78 -7.54
CA ILE A 7 -12.93 2.00 -7.20
C ILE A 7 -12.79 2.68 -5.84
N VAL A 8 -13.58 3.74 -5.58
CA VAL A 8 -13.63 4.41 -4.28
C VAL A 8 -14.03 3.43 -3.19
N THR A 9 -15.02 2.58 -3.44
CA THR A 9 -15.43 1.53 -2.51
C THR A 9 -14.27 0.56 -2.24
N ALA A 10 -13.58 0.07 -3.28
CA ALA A 10 -12.47 -0.86 -3.15
C ALA A 10 -11.29 -0.27 -2.36
N LEU A 11 -10.95 1.00 -2.61
CA LEU A 11 -9.88 1.72 -1.90
C LEU A 11 -10.22 1.95 -0.43
N ASN A 12 -11.46 2.31 -0.11
CA ASN A 12 -11.92 2.49 1.26
C ASN A 12 -11.97 1.15 2.01
N GLN A 13 -12.47 0.09 1.38
CA GLN A 13 -12.52 -1.24 1.98
C GLN A 13 -11.12 -1.81 2.23
N SER A 14 -10.21 -1.71 1.25
CA SER A 14 -8.84 -2.19 1.43
C SER A 14 -8.12 -1.42 2.53
N TYR A 15 -8.27 -0.10 2.59
CA TYR A 15 -7.74 0.72 3.68
C TYR A 15 -8.32 0.30 5.05
N GLY A 16 -9.65 0.21 5.16
CA GLY A 16 -10.34 -0.16 6.40
C GLY A 16 -10.07 -1.60 6.88
N LEU A 17 -9.64 -2.50 5.99
CA LEU A 17 -9.28 -3.88 6.34
C LEU A 17 -7.79 -4.07 6.65
N VAL A 18 -6.93 -3.15 6.23
CA VAL A 18 -5.47 -3.24 6.35
C VAL A 18 -4.93 -2.32 7.44
N MET A 19 -5.38 -1.06 7.51
CA MET A 19 -4.88 -0.11 8.52
C MET A 19 -5.05 -0.60 9.95
N PRO A 20 -6.19 -1.19 10.37
CA PRO A 20 -6.31 -1.72 11.72
C PRO A 20 -5.29 -2.81 12.04
N LEU A 21 -4.85 -3.60 11.05
CA LEU A 21 -3.80 -4.60 11.24
C LEU A 21 -2.43 -3.94 11.44
N LEU A 22 -2.13 -2.86 10.70
CA LEU A 22 -0.89 -2.09 10.86
C LEU A 22 -0.85 -1.40 12.23
N GLU A 23 -1.94 -0.77 12.64
CA GLU A 23 -2.08 -0.15 13.96
C GLU A 23 -1.92 -1.16 15.09
N ASP A 24 -2.59 -2.31 14.98
CA ASP A 24 -2.46 -3.41 15.94
C ASP A 24 -0.99 -3.88 16.03
N LEU A 25 -0.36 -4.18 14.90
CA LEU A 25 1.01 -4.73 14.83
C LEU A 25 2.11 -3.74 15.21
N LYS A 26 1.81 -2.48 15.50
CA LYS A 26 2.78 -1.49 16.00
C LYS A 26 3.60 -1.99 17.20
N THR A 27 3.01 -2.81 18.08
CA THR A 27 3.70 -3.38 19.25
C THR A 27 4.45 -4.68 18.95
N ALA A 28 4.38 -5.20 17.73
CA ALA A 28 5.12 -6.36 17.25
C ALA A 28 5.56 -6.20 15.77
N PRO A 29 6.17 -5.06 15.37
CA PRO A 29 6.25 -4.66 13.97
C PRO A 29 7.29 -5.44 13.16
N LEU A 30 8.20 -6.12 13.84
CA LEU A 30 9.29 -6.92 13.26
C LEU A 30 8.99 -8.43 13.30
N VAL A 31 7.83 -8.85 13.80
CA VAL A 31 7.45 -10.27 13.81
C VAL A 31 7.21 -10.72 12.36
N ALA A 32 8.01 -11.67 11.90
CA ALA A 32 7.88 -12.26 10.58
C ALA A 32 6.58 -13.10 10.47
N PRO A 33 5.98 -13.18 9.27
CA PRO A 33 4.74 -13.92 9.06
C PRO A 33 4.92 -15.46 9.15
N THR A 34 6.12 -15.97 8.90
CA THR A 34 6.43 -17.42 8.98
C THR A 34 7.77 -17.67 9.69
N SER A 35 8.03 -18.94 10.02
CA SER A 35 9.34 -19.37 10.55
C SER A 35 10.50 -19.15 9.58
N ASP A 36 10.22 -19.06 8.29
CA ASP A 36 11.20 -18.85 7.23
C ASP A 36 11.35 -17.36 6.86
N GLY A 37 10.80 -16.47 7.69
CA GLY A 37 10.87 -15.02 7.50
C GLY A 37 9.68 -14.46 6.72
N GLY A 38 9.97 -13.52 5.82
CA GLY A 38 8.99 -12.80 5.00
C GLY A 38 8.72 -11.37 5.47
N ASN A 39 7.78 -10.72 4.80
CA ASN A 39 7.51 -9.29 5.00
C ASN A 39 6.77 -9.07 6.32
N HIS A 40 7.51 -8.66 7.35
CA HIS A 40 6.95 -8.23 8.63
C HIS A 40 6.25 -6.87 8.51
N ALA A 41 5.47 -6.50 9.53
CA ALA A 41 4.58 -5.33 9.47
C ALA A 41 5.28 -4.00 9.21
N HIS A 42 6.50 -3.79 9.72
CA HIS A 42 7.30 -2.57 9.49
C HIS A 42 7.70 -2.44 8.03
N TRP A 43 8.16 -3.54 7.41
CA TRP A 43 8.46 -3.55 5.99
C TRP A 43 7.18 -3.34 5.17
N VAL A 44 6.08 -4.02 5.50
CA VAL A 44 4.81 -3.87 4.77
C VAL A 44 4.31 -2.42 4.84
N LEU A 45 4.39 -1.78 6.00
CA LEU A 45 4.01 -0.38 6.17
C LEU A 45 4.86 0.55 5.27
N GLY A 46 6.18 0.39 5.32
CA GLY A 46 7.09 1.15 4.44
C GLY A 46 6.82 0.86 2.96
N HIS A 47 6.52 -0.39 2.61
CA HIS A 47 6.26 -0.82 1.24
C HIS A 47 4.98 -0.21 0.68
N LEU A 48 3.90 -0.21 1.47
CA LEU A 48 2.65 0.46 1.09
C LEU A 48 2.86 1.97 0.92
N THR A 49 3.70 2.59 1.76
CA THR A 49 4.04 4.02 1.65
C THR A 49 4.76 4.34 0.34
N VAL A 50 5.79 3.57 0.00
CA VAL A 50 6.52 3.73 -1.27
C VAL A 50 5.63 3.42 -2.47
N SER A 51 4.82 2.36 -2.38
CA SER A 51 3.99 1.87 -3.49
C SER A 51 2.82 2.80 -3.80
N ASP A 52 2.11 3.32 -2.80
CA ASP A 52 1.04 4.30 -3.01
C ASP A 52 1.59 5.58 -3.65
N GLY A 53 2.77 6.03 -3.23
CA GLY A 53 3.46 7.15 -3.88
C GLY A 53 3.85 6.83 -5.33
N GLN A 54 4.21 5.57 -5.60
CA GLN A 54 4.55 5.11 -6.94
C GLN A 54 3.32 5.04 -7.85
N PHE A 55 2.17 4.58 -7.36
CA PHE A 55 0.92 4.59 -8.14
C PHE A 55 0.55 6.00 -8.60
N LEU A 56 0.59 6.98 -7.69
CA LEU A 56 0.37 8.38 -8.04
C LEU A 56 1.40 8.90 -9.03
N SER A 57 2.67 8.55 -8.83
CA SER A 57 3.77 8.92 -9.72
C SER A 57 3.52 8.40 -11.14
N MET A 58 3.17 7.12 -11.29
CA MET A 58 2.88 6.51 -12.59
C MET A 58 1.68 7.16 -13.27
N MET A 59 0.59 7.46 -12.55
CA MET A 59 -0.59 8.09 -13.14
C MET A 59 -0.35 9.54 -13.55
N ARG A 60 0.32 10.31 -12.69
CA ARG A 60 0.41 11.78 -12.82
C ARG A 60 1.72 12.26 -13.45
N GLY A 61 2.72 11.40 -13.61
CA GLY A 61 4.07 11.78 -14.04
C GLY A 61 4.80 12.67 -13.03
N THR A 62 4.40 12.65 -11.76
CA THR A 62 5.03 13.43 -10.68
C THR A 62 6.04 12.56 -9.93
N PRO A 63 7.11 13.13 -9.34
CA PRO A 63 8.03 12.34 -8.52
C PRO A 63 7.33 11.64 -7.34
N ASN A 64 7.69 10.38 -7.06
CA ASN A 64 7.25 9.69 -5.86
C ASN A 64 7.88 10.38 -4.62
N PRO A 65 7.06 10.89 -3.68
CA PRO A 65 7.56 11.59 -2.48
C PRO A 65 8.40 10.69 -1.56
N PHE A 66 8.24 9.37 -1.64
CA PHE A 66 8.93 8.40 -0.79
C PHE A 66 9.99 7.58 -1.54
N LYS A 67 10.44 8.05 -2.71
CA LYS A 67 11.44 7.34 -3.53
C LYS A 67 12.72 6.98 -2.78
N GLU A 68 13.11 7.79 -1.81
CA GLU A 68 14.32 7.59 -1.01
C GLU A 68 14.26 6.34 -0.12
N PHE A 69 13.05 5.89 0.24
CA PHE A 69 12.86 4.63 0.97
C PHE A 69 12.77 3.41 0.05
N GLY A 70 12.87 3.60 -1.28
CA GLY A 70 12.85 2.53 -2.27
C GLY A 70 13.86 1.40 -2.02
N PRO A 71 15.12 1.67 -1.62
CA PRO A 71 16.07 0.61 -1.28
C PRO A 71 15.67 -0.24 -0.07
N LEU A 72 14.88 0.32 0.86
CA LEU A 72 14.45 -0.34 2.09
C LEU A 72 13.15 -1.11 1.93
N PHE A 73 12.21 -0.54 1.15
CA PHE A 73 10.83 -1.01 1.08
C PHE A 73 10.31 -1.24 -0.34
N GLY A 74 11.13 -1.05 -1.37
CA GLY A 74 10.73 -1.30 -2.75
C GLY A 74 10.44 -2.78 -3.01
N GLY A 75 9.64 -3.06 -4.05
CA GLY A 75 9.40 -4.45 -4.48
C GLY A 75 10.73 -5.17 -4.74
N GLY A 76 10.90 -6.35 -4.13
CA GLY A 76 12.14 -7.14 -4.23
C GLY A 76 13.24 -6.75 -3.24
N SER A 77 13.05 -5.73 -2.40
CA SER A 77 13.93 -5.47 -1.25
C SER A 77 13.82 -6.58 -0.20
N THR A 78 14.89 -6.77 0.58
CA THR A 78 14.92 -7.75 1.67
C THR A 78 14.48 -7.08 2.97
N PRO A 79 13.44 -7.59 3.67
CA PRO A 79 13.08 -7.10 4.99
C PRO A 79 14.22 -7.26 6.00
N GLU A 80 14.54 -6.20 6.74
CA GLU A 80 15.60 -6.17 7.73
C GLU A 80 15.04 -6.67 9.08
N PRO A 81 15.47 -7.84 9.59
CA PRO A 81 14.82 -8.49 10.73
C PRO A 81 14.83 -7.65 12.02
N GLN A 82 15.79 -6.75 12.17
CA GLN A 82 15.91 -5.87 13.34
C GLN A 82 15.40 -4.45 13.08
N GLY A 83 14.89 -4.16 11.88
CA GLY A 83 14.43 -2.82 11.48
C GLY A 83 15.54 -1.76 11.44
N ASN A 84 16.82 -2.17 11.37
CA ASN A 84 17.94 -1.25 11.34
C ASN A 84 17.87 -0.33 10.11
N GLY A 85 17.94 0.98 10.33
CA GLY A 85 17.86 1.98 9.27
C GLY A 85 16.44 2.28 8.77
N TYR A 86 15.41 1.66 9.33
CA TYR A 86 14.02 2.03 9.02
C TYR A 86 13.63 3.33 9.72
N PRO A 87 12.84 4.20 9.07
CA PRO A 87 12.16 5.28 9.76
C PRO A 87 11.26 4.74 10.88
N ALA A 88 10.92 5.61 11.84
CA ALA A 88 10.04 5.23 12.93
C ALA A 88 8.70 4.71 12.39
N TYR A 89 8.19 3.62 12.99
CA TYR A 89 6.94 2.99 12.56
C TYR A 89 5.78 4.01 12.52
N ASP A 90 5.67 4.84 13.55
CA ASP A 90 4.63 5.86 13.66
C ASP A 90 4.74 6.96 12.61
N GLU A 91 5.96 7.32 12.22
CA GLU A 91 6.20 8.30 11.16
C GLU A 91 5.71 7.76 9.82
N LEU A 92 6.02 6.50 9.50
CA LEU A 92 5.53 5.84 8.29
C LEU A 92 4.01 5.68 8.30
N LEU A 93 3.42 5.35 9.45
CA LEU A 93 1.97 5.20 9.59
C LEU A 93 1.25 6.52 9.33
N ALA A 94 1.75 7.62 9.89
CA ALA A 94 1.23 8.96 9.64
C ALA A 94 1.36 9.36 8.15
N LYS A 95 2.54 9.14 7.55
CA LYS A 95 2.80 9.42 6.13
C LYS A 95 1.86 8.64 5.20
N LEU A 96 1.63 7.35 5.48
CA LEU A 96 0.72 6.52 4.70
C LEU A 96 -0.73 7.02 4.79
N ALA A 97 -1.18 7.39 6.00
CA ALA A 97 -2.52 7.91 6.22
C ALA A 97 -2.74 9.27 5.53
N GLU A 98 -1.74 10.17 5.61
CA GLU A 98 -1.76 11.46 4.90
C GLU A 98 -1.85 11.26 3.39
N LEU A 99 -0.97 10.42 2.82
CA LEU A 99 -0.96 10.11 1.39
C LEU A 99 -2.30 9.52 0.93
N ARG A 100 -2.90 8.64 1.73
CA ARG A 100 -4.24 8.11 1.43
C ARG A 100 -5.28 9.22 1.41
N GLY A 101 -5.28 10.11 2.39
CA GLY A 101 -6.21 11.24 2.45
C GLY A 101 -6.08 12.17 1.23
N GLU A 102 -4.86 12.48 0.80
CA GLU A 102 -4.60 13.26 -0.41
C GLU A 102 -5.08 12.54 -1.68
N THR A 103 -4.82 11.23 -1.76
CA THR A 103 -5.26 10.39 -2.88
C THR A 103 -6.79 10.40 -3.01
N MET A 104 -7.51 10.22 -1.91
CA MET A 104 -8.98 10.21 -1.92
C MET A 104 -9.56 11.58 -2.31
N LYS A 105 -9.02 12.69 -1.78
CA LYS A 105 -9.41 14.05 -2.19
C LYS A 105 -9.20 14.29 -3.68
N TRP A 106 -8.09 13.80 -4.23
CA TRP A 106 -7.84 13.89 -5.66
C TRP A 106 -8.86 13.08 -6.46
N ILE A 107 -9.12 11.82 -6.10
CA ILE A 107 -10.11 10.97 -6.77
C ILE A 107 -11.51 11.60 -6.74
N GLU A 108 -11.91 12.23 -5.62
CA GLU A 108 -13.18 12.93 -5.51
C GLU A 108 -13.36 14.00 -6.59
N SER A 109 -12.29 14.72 -6.95
CA SER A 109 -12.29 15.76 -7.98
C SER A 109 -12.40 15.24 -9.42
N LEU A 110 -12.19 13.95 -9.67
CA LEU A 110 -12.19 13.35 -11.01
C LEU A 110 -13.62 13.09 -11.53
N SER A 111 -13.83 13.19 -12.84
CA SER A 111 -14.99 12.59 -13.51
C SER A 111 -14.75 11.11 -13.81
N GLU A 112 -15.79 10.39 -14.21
CA GLU A 112 -15.65 9.00 -14.68
C GLU A 112 -14.74 8.89 -15.91
N SER A 113 -14.85 9.84 -16.83
CA SER A 113 -14.03 9.89 -18.05
C SER A 113 -12.55 10.21 -17.77
N ASP A 114 -12.26 10.91 -16.67
CA ASP A 114 -10.87 11.16 -16.28
C ASP A 114 -10.12 9.88 -15.94
N LEU A 115 -10.83 8.83 -15.52
CA LEU A 115 -10.21 7.55 -15.18
C LEU A 115 -9.64 6.82 -16.42
N ASP A 116 -10.07 7.18 -17.63
CA ASP A 116 -9.53 6.61 -18.87
C ASP A 116 -8.27 7.34 -19.37
N GLN A 117 -7.79 8.35 -18.64
CA GLN A 117 -6.52 8.98 -18.95
C GLN A 117 -5.38 7.95 -18.86
N PRO A 118 -4.44 7.96 -19.84
CA PRO A 118 -3.30 7.05 -19.81
C PRO A 118 -2.38 7.41 -18.65
N SER A 119 -1.88 6.39 -17.96
CA SER A 119 -0.76 6.57 -17.03
C SER A 119 0.50 6.95 -17.81
N ARG A 120 1.38 7.74 -17.18
CA ARG A 120 2.56 8.33 -17.82
C ARG A 120 3.76 7.39 -17.85
N ASP A 121 4.04 6.73 -16.74
CA ASP A 121 5.30 5.99 -16.53
C ASP A 121 5.04 4.51 -16.20
N VAL A 122 4.37 3.79 -17.10
CA VAL A 122 4.05 2.36 -16.91
C VAL A 122 5.25 1.48 -17.29
N PRO A 123 5.67 0.52 -16.44
CA PRO A 123 6.69 -0.45 -16.82
C PRO A 123 6.27 -1.28 -18.04
N PRO A 124 7.17 -1.53 -19.00
CA PRO A 124 6.85 -2.35 -20.17
C PRO A 124 6.31 -3.72 -19.79
N GLY A 125 5.17 -4.11 -20.38
CA GLY A 125 4.50 -5.39 -20.12
C GLY A 125 3.50 -5.36 -18.96
N PHE A 126 3.33 -4.22 -18.28
CA PHE A 126 2.35 -4.03 -17.21
C PHE A 126 1.17 -3.14 -17.60
N GLU A 127 0.99 -2.83 -18.88
CA GLU A 127 -0.06 -1.95 -19.40
C GLU A 127 -1.46 -2.45 -19.06
N ALA A 128 -1.66 -3.77 -18.98
CA ALA A 128 -2.95 -4.35 -18.57
C ALA A 128 -3.34 -4.01 -17.11
N PHE A 129 -2.33 -3.74 -16.26
CA PHE A 129 -2.52 -3.43 -14.83
C PHE A 129 -2.49 -1.93 -14.56
N PHE A 130 -1.72 -1.16 -15.32
CA PHE A 130 -1.43 0.24 -15.00
C PHE A 130 -1.66 1.21 -16.18
N GLY A 131 -2.18 0.75 -17.32
CA GLY A 131 -2.26 1.54 -18.56
C GLY A 131 -3.12 2.81 -18.45
N THR A 132 -4.16 2.78 -17.64
CA THR A 132 -5.06 3.91 -17.35
C THR A 132 -5.12 4.19 -15.86
N TRP A 133 -5.59 5.39 -15.48
CA TRP A 133 -5.81 5.73 -14.08
C TRP A 133 -6.80 4.78 -13.41
N ARG A 134 -7.84 4.36 -14.14
CA ARG A 134 -8.80 3.33 -13.72
C ARG A 134 -8.12 2.04 -13.28
N GLN A 135 -7.23 1.52 -14.13
CA GLN A 135 -6.51 0.28 -13.85
C GLN A 135 -5.53 0.45 -12.68
N CYS A 136 -4.77 1.55 -12.65
CA CYS A 136 -3.85 1.87 -11.55
C CYS A 136 -4.55 1.92 -10.19
N LEU A 137 -5.69 2.64 -10.09
CA LEU A 137 -6.42 2.79 -8.83
C LEU A 137 -7.04 1.47 -8.35
N LEU A 138 -7.58 0.66 -9.27
CA LEU A 138 -8.04 -0.68 -8.93
C LEU A 138 -6.90 -1.56 -8.42
N MET A 139 -5.74 -1.51 -9.10
CA MET A 139 -4.57 -2.27 -8.68
C MET A 139 -4.01 -1.82 -7.33
N GLN A 140 -4.09 -0.53 -7.00
CA GLN A 140 -3.73 -0.03 -5.68
C GLN A 140 -4.60 -0.68 -4.58
N ALA A 141 -5.92 -0.79 -4.80
CA ALA A 141 -6.79 -1.47 -3.84
C ALA A 141 -6.46 -2.97 -3.72
N MET A 142 -6.20 -3.65 -4.83
CA MET A 142 -5.82 -5.07 -4.83
C MET A 142 -4.46 -5.31 -4.17
N HIS A 143 -3.49 -4.42 -4.38
CA HIS A 143 -2.15 -4.49 -3.79
C HIS A 143 -2.21 -4.40 -2.26
N TRP A 144 -3.04 -3.51 -1.73
CA TRP A 144 -3.33 -3.45 -0.28
C TRP A 144 -3.88 -4.77 0.24
N MET A 145 -4.85 -5.36 -0.45
CA MET A 145 -5.45 -6.64 -0.06
C MET A 145 -4.46 -7.81 -0.14
N ASN A 146 -3.52 -7.79 -1.07
CA ASN A 146 -2.42 -8.76 -1.11
C ASN A 146 -1.57 -8.70 0.17
N HIS A 147 -1.21 -7.50 0.62
CA HIS A 147 -0.45 -7.31 1.85
C HIS A 147 -1.24 -7.59 3.13
N ARG A 148 -2.57 -7.52 3.09
CA ARG A 148 -3.43 -7.95 4.21
C ARG A 148 -3.11 -9.38 4.66
N GLY A 149 -2.89 -10.30 3.71
CA GLY A 149 -2.56 -11.70 4.03
C GLY A 149 -1.28 -11.81 4.88
N GLN A 150 -0.22 -11.10 4.46
CA GLN A 150 1.05 -11.07 5.18
C GLN A 150 0.87 -10.50 6.61
N LEU A 151 0.09 -9.43 6.76
CA LEU A 151 -0.19 -8.85 8.08
C LEU A 151 -0.99 -9.80 8.97
N THR A 152 -1.97 -10.51 8.42
CA THR A 152 -2.72 -11.52 9.21
C THR A 152 -1.81 -12.65 9.70
N ASP A 153 -0.84 -13.07 8.89
CA ASP A 153 0.15 -14.06 9.30
C ASP A 153 1.12 -13.51 10.35
N CYS A 154 1.56 -12.26 10.23
CA CYS A 154 2.37 -11.58 11.26
C CYS A 154 1.61 -11.56 12.60
N ARG A 155 0.31 -11.24 12.60
CA ARG A 155 -0.51 -11.25 13.83
C ARG A 155 -0.57 -12.64 14.46
N ARG A 156 -0.80 -13.67 13.64
CA ARG A 156 -0.82 -15.06 14.10
C ARG A 156 0.53 -15.46 14.70
N ALA A 157 1.63 -15.14 14.03
CA ALA A 157 2.98 -15.39 14.52
C ALA A 157 3.30 -14.63 15.81
N ALA A 158 2.73 -13.43 15.98
CA ALA A 158 2.82 -12.65 17.21
C ALA A 158 1.92 -13.17 18.35
N GLY A 159 1.26 -14.32 18.19
CA GLY A 159 0.42 -14.94 19.20
C GLY A 159 -0.94 -14.25 19.41
N ARG A 160 -1.40 -13.46 18.44
CA ARG A 160 -2.65 -12.69 18.56
C ARG A 160 -3.86 -13.47 18.07
N GLU A 161 -4.99 -13.22 18.70
CA GLU A 161 -6.28 -13.76 18.28
C GLU A 161 -6.72 -13.21 16.90
N ARG A 162 -7.70 -13.89 16.29
CA ARG A 162 -8.28 -13.47 15.01
C ARG A 162 -8.95 -12.10 15.18
N MET A 163 -8.68 -11.20 14.25
CA MET A 163 -9.39 -9.92 14.16
C MET A 163 -10.65 -10.13 13.32
N MET A 164 -11.80 -9.65 13.79
CA MET A 164 -13.13 -9.88 13.19
C MET A 164 -13.57 -11.36 13.22
N ALA A 165 -13.59 -11.95 14.43
CA ALA A 165 -14.36 -13.16 14.74
C ALA A 165 -15.60 -12.78 15.56
#